data_AF-A0AAE3EKD1-F1
#
_entry.id   AF-A0AAE3EKD1-F1
#
_cell.length_a   1.000
_cell.length_b   1.000
_cell.length_c   1.000
_cell.angle_alpha   90.00
_cell.angle_beta   90.00
_cell.angle_gamma   90.00
#
_symmetry.space_group_name_H-M   'P 1'
#
loop_
_entity.id
_entity.type
_entity.pdbx_description
1 polymer ?
#
loop_
_entity_poly.entity_id
_entity_poly.type
_entity_poly.pdbx_seq_one_letter_code
_entity_poly.pdbx_strand_id
1 'polypeptide(L)'
;MKSLKLHTLKISNDNTLLDKQNQLTPYISRLLEKLYHDIPKGKESTLKKLLKYTTQFPKVPIFKNYLMVFYAQKGNVQKANEVNKWIIKEHPEYLFAKINYANSLLSEEKYEDILNLLGTNLLLHELYPKRDEFLLDEIISYYAFTIRYLYHIDNEDEANTRLQILEDLDEDHHKVIQAQSFKQEYILKKFSLRYAEEEKNKIIVKPKDRKSHLQTTSPPKFHYPEQMGYLYKNTLDSISENQLNELINLDHKKLVEDLIKVLYDSIYRYDYFFDKIEEESQACFPIHAICILLFLKDNNSLNVVLEILKQDDDYIEFWFGYSLSEYVVPLLYHIGKNQKEKLIAFIKEEYIFCYNKSILTESFIKICAFDKTLENLEDILDFLISNKNNPGILDTEFNGLFIADLMDYGAIDLLPKIKEMYALKIVGEGVCGTYDDVKKGMYDEFGVNPVEDFNTLKQIYNTFTYKEEFENNLPEEYYRYSEPIISAKKIGRNDPCSCGSGKKHKKCCLNN
;
A
#
# COMPACT_ATOMS: atom_id res chain seq x y z
N MET A 1 1.63 26.84 16.77
CA MET A 1 2.79 26.47 17.62
C MET A 1 4.05 27.11 17.06
N LYS A 2 5.07 27.42 17.88
CA LYS A 2 6.36 27.92 17.39
C LYS A 2 7.16 26.75 16.81
N SER A 3 7.75 26.94 15.61
CA SER A 3 8.59 25.93 14.94
C SER A 3 9.72 25.44 15.84
N LEU A 4 9.95 24.12 15.90
CA LEU A 4 11.10 23.54 16.59
C LEU A 4 12.42 24.08 16.01
N LYS A 5 13.15 24.88 16.80
CA LYS A 5 14.44 25.44 16.43
C LYS A 5 15.53 24.85 17.31
N LEU A 6 16.06 23.67 16.94
CA LEU A 6 17.09 23.01 17.76
C LEU A 6 18.39 23.83 17.91
N HIS A 7 18.66 24.80 17.04
CA HIS A 7 19.80 25.70 17.18
C HIS A 7 19.78 26.55 18.46
N THR A 8 18.64 26.60 19.18
CA THR A 8 18.56 27.24 20.50
C THR A 8 18.98 26.32 21.66
N LEU A 9 19.27 25.05 21.41
CA LEU A 9 19.66 24.05 22.41
C LEU A 9 21.13 23.63 22.22
N LYS A 10 21.91 23.60 23.30
CA LYS A 10 23.25 23.00 23.28
C LYS A 10 23.13 21.49 23.45
N ILE A 11 23.58 20.74 22.44
CA ILE A 11 23.55 19.27 22.44
C ILE A 11 24.88 18.74 23.00
N SER A 12 24.80 17.83 23.96
CA SER A 12 25.95 17.20 24.61
C SER A 12 26.00 15.71 24.31
N ASN A 13 27.17 15.23 23.87
CA ASN A 13 27.48 13.81 23.75
C ASN A 13 28.23 13.27 24.99
N ASP A 14 28.44 14.11 26.00
CA ASP A 14 29.07 13.70 27.27
C ASP A 14 28.03 13.04 28.18
N ASN A 15 28.01 11.71 28.19
CA ASN A 15 27.13 10.90 29.03
C ASN A 15 27.28 11.13 30.56
N THR A 16 28.24 11.97 30.99
CA THR A 16 28.38 12.39 32.38
C THR A 16 27.65 13.70 32.70
N LEU A 17 27.06 14.39 31.71
CA LEU A 17 26.32 15.64 31.90
C LEU A 17 25.28 15.53 33.02
N LEU A 18 24.55 14.40 33.05
CA LEU A 18 23.49 14.16 34.03
C LEU A 18 24.00 13.49 35.32
N ASP A 19 25.29 13.19 35.45
CA ASP A 19 25.81 12.49 36.63
C ASP A 19 25.62 13.31 37.90
N LYS A 20 25.91 14.61 37.82
CA LYS A 20 25.72 15.51 38.96
C LYS A 20 24.24 15.67 39.29
N GLN A 21 23.38 15.83 38.28
CA GLN A 21 21.93 15.95 38.45
C GLN A 21 21.32 14.69 39.07
N ASN A 22 21.76 13.51 38.64
CA ASN A 22 21.25 12.21 39.06
C ASN A 22 22.04 11.58 40.22
N GLN A 23 22.99 12.31 40.81
CA GLN A 23 23.85 11.87 41.93
C GLN A 23 24.59 10.56 41.66
N LEU A 24 25.08 10.42 40.43
CA LEU A 24 25.81 9.24 39.99
C LEU A 24 27.27 9.32 40.42
N THR A 25 27.63 8.42 41.34
CA THR A 25 29.03 8.12 41.66
C THR A 25 29.52 6.93 40.84
N PRO A 26 30.84 6.69 40.73
CA PRO A 26 31.37 5.47 40.12
C PRO A 26 30.85 4.19 40.78
N TYR A 27 30.59 4.23 42.09
CA TYR A 27 30.00 3.10 42.81
C TYR A 27 28.55 2.85 42.38
N ILE A 28 27.72 3.89 42.36
CA ILE A 28 26.31 3.79 41.94
C ILE A 28 26.21 3.35 40.47
N SER A 29 27.06 3.89 39.59
CA SER A 29 27.07 3.54 38.17
C SER A 29 27.29 2.03 37.95
N ARG A 30 28.20 1.40 38.71
CA ARG A 30 28.42 -0.06 38.65
C ARG A 30 27.20 -0.86 39.14
N LEU A 31 26.47 -0.35 40.14
CA LEU A 31 25.25 -1.00 40.60
C LEU A 31 24.17 -0.96 39.52
N LEU A 32 24.00 0.20 38.88
CA LEU A 32 23.04 0.39 37.79
C LEU A 32 23.37 -0.50 36.58
N GLU A 33 24.63 -0.57 36.17
CA GLU A 33 25.06 -1.45 35.08
C GLU A 33 24.72 -2.92 35.33
N LYS A 34 24.95 -3.40 36.56
CA LYS A 34 24.58 -4.77 36.93
C LYS A 34 23.06 -4.99 36.88
N LEU A 35 22.28 -4.02 37.36
CA LEU A 35 20.82 -4.12 37.36
C LEU A 35 20.25 -4.10 35.95
N TYR A 36 20.83 -3.31 35.04
CA TYR A 36 20.44 -3.26 33.63
C TYR A 36 20.40 -4.66 33.01
N HIS A 37 21.45 -5.46 33.23
CA HIS A 37 21.51 -6.85 32.75
C HIS A 37 20.64 -7.84 33.54
N ASP A 38 20.23 -7.50 34.77
CA ASP A 38 19.45 -8.37 35.65
C ASP A 38 17.92 -8.15 35.52
N ILE A 39 17.50 -6.99 35.01
CA ILE A 39 16.08 -6.61 34.85
C ILE A 39 15.36 -7.51 33.84
N PRO A 40 15.85 -7.72 32.61
CA PRO A 40 15.18 -8.59 31.63
C PRO A 40 15.01 -10.04 32.11
N LYS A 41 15.86 -10.49 33.04
CA LYS A 41 15.77 -11.84 33.63
C LYS A 41 14.58 -11.99 34.59
N GLY A 42 13.96 -10.89 35.01
CA GLY A 42 12.71 -10.90 35.80
C GLY A 42 12.78 -11.63 37.15
N LYS A 43 13.97 -11.75 37.77
CA LYS A 43 14.16 -12.52 39.01
C LYS A 43 13.68 -11.74 40.24
N GLU A 44 13.08 -12.44 41.21
CA GLU A 44 12.65 -11.85 42.50
C GLU A 44 13.81 -11.23 43.28
N SER A 45 15.02 -11.79 43.15
CA SER A 45 16.22 -11.21 43.75
C SER A 45 16.61 -9.85 43.14
N THR A 46 16.25 -9.59 41.87
CA THR A 46 16.40 -8.28 41.23
C THR A 46 15.43 -7.27 41.84
N LEU A 47 14.16 -7.65 42.04
CA LEU A 47 13.16 -6.81 42.69
C LEU A 47 13.60 -6.40 44.10
N LYS A 48 14.06 -7.35 44.92
CA LYS A 48 14.58 -7.07 46.28
C LYS A 48 15.74 -6.07 46.27
N LYS A 49 16.66 -6.19 45.30
CA LYS A 49 17.77 -5.23 45.13
C LYS A 49 17.27 -3.85 44.72
N LEU A 50 16.34 -3.78 43.77
CA LEU A 50 15.75 -2.51 43.31
C LEU A 50 15.07 -1.79 44.47
N LEU A 51 14.20 -2.47 45.23
CA LEU A 51 13.55 -1.90 46.42
C LEU A 51 14.58 -1.40 47.44
N LYS A 52 15.59 -2.23 47.78
CA LYS A 52 16.67 -1.83 48.68
C LYS A 52 17.39 -0.55 48.21
N TYR A 53 17.76 -0.48 46.93
CA TYR A 53 18.49 0.66 46.40
C TYR A 53 17.65 1.91 46.25
N THR A 54 16.35 1.80 46.01
CA THR A 54 15.45 2.97 46.04
C THR A 54 15.37 3.60 47.43
N THR A 55 15.48 2.82 48.50
CA THR A 55 15.55 3.32 49.88
C THR A 55 16.95 3.82 50.25
N GLN A 56 18.00 3.11 49.83
CA GLN A 56 19.39 3.44 50.18
C GLN A 56 19.91 4.69 49.43
N PHE A 57 19.44 4.89 48.20
CA PHE A 57 19.84 6.00 47.33
C PHE A 57 18.60 6.78 46.86
N PRO A 58 17.82 7.39 47.78
CA PRO A 58 16.50 7.96 47.45
C PRO A 58 16.58 9.11 46.44
N LYS A 59 17.74 9.78 46.41
CA LYS A 59 18.05 10.90 45.53
C LYS A 59 18.52 10.49 44.11
N VAL A 60 18.66 9.20 43.82
CA VAL A 60 19.06 8.70 42.50
C VAL A 60 17.80 8.21 41.76
N PRO A 61 17.25 8.99 40.80
CA PRO A 61 15.97 8.64 40.15
C PRO A 61 16.04 7.34 39.36
N ILE A 62 17.21 6.97 38.84
CA ILE A 62 17.38 5.83 37.93
C ILE A 62 17.02 4.49 38.62
N PHE A 63 17.27 4.33 39.92
CA PHE A 63 16.84 3.10 40.62
C PHE A 63 15.31 2.93 40.64
N LYS A 64 14.57 4.04 40.79
CA LYS A 64 13.10 4.03 40.73
C LYS A 64 12.62 3.83 39.30
N ASN A 65 13.29 4.43 38.31
CA ASN A 65 13.01 4.17 36.91
C ASN A 65 13.17 2.68 36.57
N TYR A 66 14.25 2.05 37.05
CA TYR A 66 14.48 0.61 36.87
C TYR A 66 13.44 -0.26 37.58
N LEU A 67 12.96 0.17 38.76
CA LEU A 67 11.85 -0.49 39.45
C LEU A 67 10.55 -0.39 38.65
N MET A 68 10.26 0.77 38.08
CA MET A 68 9.12 0.98 37.19
C MET A 68 9.20 0.06 35.96
N VAL A 69 10.35 0.03 35.27
CA VAL A 69 10.58 -0.84 34.11
C VAL A 69 10.41 -2.31 34.48
N PHE A 70 10.93 -2.73 35.64
CA PHE A 70 10.78 -4.10 36.12
C PHE A 70 9.29 -4.48 36.30
N TYR A 71 8.48 -3.60 36.89
CA TYR A 71 7.04 -3.85 37.03
C TYR A 71 6.33 -3.88 35.67
N ALA A 72 6.69 -2.98 34.75
CA ALA A 72 6.14 -2.96 33.39
C ALA A 72 6.43 -4.26 32.63
N GLN A 73 7.67 -4.76 32.68
CA GLN A 73 8.06 -6.04 32.06
C GLN A 73 7.37 -7.26 32.69
N LYS A 74 6.91 -7.15 33.94
CA LYS A 74 6.08 -8.18 34.59
C LYS A 74 4.59 -8.04 34.30
N GLY A 75 4.19 -7.13 33.40
CA GLY A 75 2.80 -6.84 33.09
C GLY A 75 2.05 -6.13 34.22
N ASN A 76 2.75 -5.66 35.27
CA ASN A 76 2.13 -4.95 36.39
C ASN A 76 2.07 -3.44 36.11
N VAL A 77 1.17 -3.07 35.22
CA VAL A 77 0.98 -1.68 34.75
C VAL A 77 0.64 -0.74 35.90
N GLN A 78 -0.21 -1.18 36.84
CA GLN A 78 -0.61 -0.36 37.99
C GLN A 78 0.60 0.03 38.85
N LYS A 79 1.44 -0.94 39.26
CA LYS A 79 2.65 -0.63 40.06
C LYS A 79 3.67 0.18 39.28
N ALA A 80 3.83 -0.08 37.98
CA ALA A 80 4.70 0.73 37.13
C ALA A 80 4.26 2.20 37.16
N ASN A 81 2.97 2.46 37.02
CA ASN A 81 2.40 3.82 37.08
C ASN A 81 2.52 4.46 38.48
N GLU A 82 2.32 3.71 39.55
CA GLU A 82 2.54 4.18 40.93
C GLU A 82 4.01 4.61 41.15
N VAL A 83 4.96 3.78 40.73
CA VAL A 83 6.39 4.10 40.82
C VAL A 83 6.73 5.29 39.93
N ASN A 84 6.14 5.41 38.74
CA ASN A 84 6.43 6.53 37.86
C ASN A 84 5.93 7.87 38.42
N LYS A 85 4.72 7.89 38.99
CA LYS A 85 4.19 9.04 39.74
C LYS A 85 5.07 9.39 40.95
N TRP A 86 5.60 8.37 41.63
CA TRP A 86 6.56 8.57 42.71
C TRP A 86 7.85 9.25 42.22
N ILE A 87 8.38 8.86 41.05
CA ILE A 87 9.55 9.51 40.45
C ILE A 87 9.25 10.97 40.14
N ILE A 88 8.13 11.27 39.45
CA ILE A 88 7.78 12.65 39.08
C ILE A 88 7.65 13.55 40.32
N LYS A 89 7.06 13.03 41.40
CA LYS A 89 6.89 13.76 42.66
C LYS A 89 8.22 14.09 43.35
N GLU A 90 9.15 13.15 43.41
CA GLU A 90 10.43 13.34 44.13
C GLU A 90 11.56 13.87 43.25
N HIS A 91 11.46 13.69 41.93
CA HIS A 91 12.45 14.01 40.92
C HIS A 91 11.81 14.71 39.72
N PRO A 92 11.21 15.90 39.90
CA PRO A 92 10.51 16.61 38.82
C PRO A 92 11.43 17.00 37.64
N GLU A 93 12.74 17.04 37.85
CA GLU A 93 13.74 17.30 36.81
C GLU A 93 14.08 16.05 35.97
N TYR A 94 13.61 14.86 36.34
CA TYR A 94 13.93 13.62 35.64
C TYR A 94 12.99 13.39 34.45
N LEU A 95 13.45 13.82 33.28
CA LEU A 95 12.69 13.82 32.01
C LEU A 95 12.08 12.48 31.64
N PHE A 96 12.84 11.38 31.76
CA PHE A 96 12.37 10.05 31.34
C PHE A 96 11.12 9.60 32.10
N ALA A 97 10.95 9.98 33.37
CA ALA A 97 9.72 9.67 34.10
C ALA A 97 8.51 10.43 33.54
N LYS A 98 8.69 11.70 33.15
CA LYS A 98 7.64 12.49 32.48
C LYS A 98 7.27 11.84 31.14
N ILE A 99 8.24 11.47 30.31
CA ILE A 99 7.99 10.78 29.03
C ILE A 99 7.26 9.45 29.25
N ASN A 100 7.72 8.63 30.20
CA ASN A 100 7.07 7.36 30.51
C ASN A 100 5.63 7.54 31.01
N TYR A 101 5.35 8.60 31.77
CA TYR A 101 3.99 8.87 32.25
C TYR A 101 3.12 9.41 31.13
N ALA A 102 3.67 10.27 30.28
CA ALA A 102 2.99 10.78 29.09
C ALA A 102 2.59 9.64 28.13
N ASN A 103 3.41 8.58 28.00
CA ASN A 103 3.02 7.38 27.24
C ASN A 103 1.79 6.68 27.83
N SER A 104 1.69 6.55 29.16
CA SER A 104 0.50 6.00 29.81
C SER A 104 -0.73 6.89 29.58
N LEU A 105 -0.57 8.21 29.68
CA LEU A 105 -1.64 9.17 29.43
C LEU A 105 -2.10 9.14 27.97
N LEU A 106 -1.19 8.93 27.03
CA LEU A 106 -1.50 8.83 25.60
C LEU A 106 -2.33 7.59 25.31
N SER A 107 -2.02 6.45 25.92
CA SER A 107 -2.84 5.23 25.84
C SER A 107 -4.23 5.38 26.47
N GLU A 108 -4.40 6.34 27.37
CA GLU A 108 -5.69 6.70 27.99
C GLU A 108 -6.36 7.89 27.28
N GLU A 109 -5.81 8.38 26.16
CA GLU A 109 -6.29 9.55 25.39
C GLU A 109 -6.42 10.85 26.22
N LYS A 110 -5.63 10.98 27.29
CA LYS A 110 -5.64 12.14 28.19
C LYS A 110 -4.72 13.25 27.69
N TYR A 111 -5.08 13.87 26.57
CA TYR A 111 -4.22 14.84 25.88
C TYR A 111 -3.93 16.11 26.70
N GLU A 112 -4.89 16.64 27.45
CA GLU A 112 -4.69 17.81 28.31
C GLU A 112 -3.66 17.55 29.41
N ASP A 113 -3.70 16.37 30.03
CA ASP A 113 -2.75 15.97 31.07
C ASP A 113 -1.32 15.84 30.50
N ILE A 114 -1.18 15.41 29.25
CA ILE A 114 0.13 15.35 28.56
C ILE A 114 0.70 16.76 28.41
N LEU A 115 -0.10 17.73 27.95
CA LEU A 115 0.33 19.11 27.79
C LEU A 115 0.68 19.77 29.13
N ASN A 116 -0.10 19.49 30.18
CA ASN A 116 0.19 19.94 31.55
C ASN A 116 1.51 19.36 32.08
N LEU A 117 1.86 18.13 31.69
CA LEU A 117 3.07 17.44 32.13
C LEU A 117 4.33 17.86 31.36
N LEU A 118 4.22 18.03 30.04
CA LEU A 118 5.36 18.24 29.12
C LEU A 118 5.49 19.67 28.59
N GLY A 119 4.54 20.55 28.91
CA GLY A 119 4.45 21.92 28.42
C GLY A 119 3.59 22.02 27.16
N THR A 120 2.82 23.11 27.06
CA THR A 120 1.81 23.31 26.01
C THR A 120 2.36 23.36 24.59
N ASN A 121 3.56 23.92 24.40
CA ASN A 121 4.21 23.96 23.08
C ASN A 121 5.04 22.71 22.77
N LEU A 122 5.18 21.78 23.73
CA LEU A 122 5.98 20.57 23.59
C LEU A 122 7.42 20.86 23.15
N LEU A 123 8.04 21.86 23.79
CA LEU A 123 9.41 22.31 23.54
C LEU A 123 10.28 22.05 24.78
N LEU A 124 11.39 21.34 24.59
CA LEU A 124 12.22 20.89 25.72
C LEU A 124 12.83 22.04 26.53
N HIS A 125 13.20 23.15 25.88
CA HIS A 125 13.72 24.35 26.57
C HIS A 125 12.64 25.10 27.36
N GLU A 126 11.37 25.02 26.95
CA GLU A 126 10.27 25.61 27.72
C GLU A 126 9.92 24.74 28.94
N LEU A 127 10.06 23.42 28.80
CA LEU A 127 9.89 22.48 29.91
C LEU A 127 10.98 22.64 30.98
N TYR A 128 12.20 23.00 30.57
CA TYR A 128 13.35 23.20 31.46
C TYR A 128 14.05 24.55 31.22
N PRO A 129 13.45 25.68 31.61
CA PRO A 129 13.94 27.02 31.26
C PRO A 129 15.27 27.40 31.92
N LYS A 130 15.73 26.63 32.91
CA LYS A 130 17.00 26.83 33.61
C LYS A 130 18.16 26.03 33.00
N ARG A 131 17.91 25.26 31.94
CA ARG A 131 18.89 24.42 31.26
C ARG A 131 19.13 24.95 29.85
N ASP A 132 20.39 25.12 29.50
CA ASP A 132 20.86 25.48 28.17
C ASP A 132 21.49 24.28 27.43
N GLU A 133 21.88 23.23 28.16
CA GLU A 133 22.50 22.01 27.63
C GLU A 133 21.72 20.72 27.97
N PHE A 134 21.57 19.85 26.97
CA PHE A 134 20.85 18.57 27.06
C PHE A 134 21.65 17.44 26.40
N LEU A 135 21.49 16.23 26.93
CA LEU A 135 22.01 15.04 26.24
C LEU A 135 21.26 14.79 24.94
N LEU A 136 21.96 14.24 23.94
CA LEU A 136 21.34 13.76 22.71
C LEU A 136 20.16 12.81 23.00
N ASP A 137 20.35 11.84 23.90
CA ASP A 137 19.31 10.90 24.33
C ASP A 137 18.07 11.59 24.93
N GLU A 138 18.24 12.70 25.64
CA GLU A 138 17.12 13.46 26.20
C GLU A 138 16.30 14.13 25.09
N ILE A 139 16.99 14.74 24.13
CA ILE A 139 16.40 15.42 22.98
C ILE A 139 15.62 14.41 22.13
N ILE A 140 16.28 13.33 21.69
CA ILE A 140 15.66 12.34 20.83
C ILE A 140 14.48 11.67 21.56
N SER A 141 14.64 11.27 22.82
CA SER A 141 13.57 10.60 23.56
C SER A 141 12.35 11.50 23.77
N TYR A 142 12.55 12.79 24.08
CA TYR A 142 11.46 13.73 24.24
C TYR A 142 10.73 13.95 22.92
N TYR A 143 11.45 14.28 21.85
CA TYR A 143 10.81 14.61 20.58
C TYR A 143 10.20 13.39 19.89
N ALA A 144 10.77 12.19 20.03
CA ALA A 144 10.14 10.95 19.57
C ALA A 144 8.75 10.74 20.22
N PHE A 145 8.61 11.02 21.52
CA PHE A 145 7.29 11.01 22.15
C PHE A 145 6.37 12.11 21.59
N THR A 146 6.88 13.33 21.41
CA THR A 146 6.04 14.42 20.87
C THR A 146 5.56 14.13 19.45
N ILE A 147 6.39 13.49 18.61
CA ILE A 147 6.01 13.04 17.26
C ILE A 147 4.85 12.05 17.35
N ARG A 148 4.96 11.05 18.24
CA ARG A 148 3.86 10.10 18.50
C ARG A 148 2.58 10.81 18.91
N TYR A 149 2.66 11.74 19.86
CA TYR A 149 1.51 12.52 20.31
C TYR A 149 0.89 13.35 19.17
N LEU A 150 1.71 14.01 18.35
CA LEU A 150 1.24 14.85 17.24
C LEU A 150 0.50 14.03 16.18
N TYR A 151 0.99 12.84 15.83
CA TYR A 151 0.25 11.92 14.96
C TYR A 151 -1.08 11.46 15.60
N HIS A 152 -1.12 11.26 16.92
CA HIS A 152 -2.37 10.91 17.61
C HIS A 152 -3.45 11.99 17.56
N ILE A 153 -3.06 13.26 17.43
CA ILE A 153 -3.98 14.40 17.33
C ILE A 153 -4.10 14.96 15.90
N ASP A 154 -3.69 14.18 14.90
CA ASP A 154 -3.74 14.52 13.47
C ASP A 154 -2.96 15.80 13.09
N ASN A 155 -1.92 16.16 13.84
CA ASN A 155 -1.03 17.27 13.51
C ASN A 155 0.20 16.78 12.73
N GLU A 156 -0.05 16.36 11.49
CA GLU A 156 0.92 15.72 10.59
C GLU A 156 2.10 16.63 10.24
N ASP A 157 1.86 17.90 9.90
CA ASP A 157 2.90 18.83 9.45
C ASP A 157 4.00 19.03 10.49
N GLU A 158 3.59 19.25 11.75
CA GLU A 158 4.52 19.43 12.86
C GLU A 158 5.22 18.10 13.22
N ALA A 159 4.52 16.97 13.17
CA ALA A 159 5.11 15.65 13.42
C ALA A 159 6.20 15.33 12.41
N ASN A 160 5.94 15.54 11.11
CA ASN A 160 6.89 15.34 10.02
C ASN A 160 8.09 16.30 10.15
N THR A 161 7.85 17.57 10.46
CA THR A 161 8.92 18.55 10.69
C THR A 161 9.85 18.11 11.81
N ARG A 162 9.30 17.62 12.93
CA ARG A 162 10.10 17.13 14.06
C ARG A 162 10.83 15.82 13.75
N LEU A 163 10.21 14.94 12.97
CA LEU A 163 10.83 13.69 12.56
C LEU A 163 12.06 13.95 11.69
N GLN A 164 11.95 14.82 10.68
CA GLN A 164 13.09 15.20 9.84
C GLN A 164 14.25 15.75 10.68
N ILE A 165 13.93 16.61 11.66
CA ILE A 165 14.92 17.16 12.58
C ILE A 165 15.63 16.06 13.39
N LEU A 166 14.94 14.98 13.76
CA LEU A 166 15.56 13.85 14.47
C LEU A 166 16.40 12.97 13.54
N GLU A 167 15.96 12.77 12.30
CA GLU A 167 16.70 12.03 11.27
C GLU A 167 18.03 12.73 10.94
N ASP A 168 18.01 14.06 10.81
CA ASP A 168 19.21 14.88 10.60
C ASP A 168 20.21 14.82 11.78
N LEU A 169 19.73 14.48 12.99
CA LEU A 169 20.58 14.36 14.17
C LEU A 169 21.28 12.99 14.27
N ASP A 170 20.51 11.90 14.17
CA ASP A 170 20.99 10.52 14.31
C ASP A 170 19.94 9.53 13.77
N GLU A 171 19.95 9.30 12.45
CA GLU A 171 18.98 8.42 11.77
C GLU A 171 18.96 6.98 12.30
N ASP A 172 20.13 6.47 12.71
CA ASP A 172 20.32 5.10 13.20
C ASP A 172 19.90 4.93 14.66
N HIS A 173 19.59 6.02 15.36
CA HIS A 173 19.20 5.95 16.75
C HIS A 173 17.86 5.23 16.89
N HIS A 174 17.81 4.20 17.76
CA HIS A 174 16.64 3.34 17.95
C HIS A 174 15.30 4.08 18.22
N LYS A 175 15.34 5.29 18.81
CA LYS A 175 14.15 6.14 19.02
C LYS A 175 13.74 6.96 17.79
N VAL A 176 14.66 7.24 16.88
CA VAL A 176 14.34 7.87 15.59
C VAL A 176 13.66 6.84 14.69
N ILE A 177 14.20 5.61 14.62
CA ILE A 177 13.54 4.47 13.97
C ILE A 177 12.14 4.23 14.56
N GLN A 178 11.99 4.32 15.89
CA GLN A 178 10.67 4.25 16.53
C GLN A 178 9.75 5.41 16.11
N ALA A 179 10.26 6.63 15.96
CA ALA A 179 9.48 7.77 15.51
C ALA A 179 9.02 7.62 14.04
N GLN A 180 9.87 7.02 13.19
CA GLN A 180 9.50 6.62 11.82
C GLN A 180 8.38 5.58 11.82
N SER A 181 8.40 4.59 12.72
CA SER A 181 7.32 3.61 12.81
C SER A 181 5.98 4.25 13.18
N PHE A 182 5.97 5.28 14.04
CA PHE A 182 4.74 6.03 14.35
C PHE A 182 4.15 6.73 13.12
N LYS A 183 5.00 7.24 12.21
CA LYS A 183 4.54 7.80 10.93
C LYS A 183 3.89 6.73 10.05
N GLN A 184 4.47 5.54 9.98
CA GLN A 184 3.89 4.43 9.21
C GLN A 184 2.54 4.00 9.79
N GLU A 185 2.44 3.84 11.12
CA GLU A 185 1.18 3.56 11.81
C GLU A 185 0.11 4.63 11.52
N TYR A 186 0.51 5.90 11.52
CA TYR A 186 -0.36 7.02 11.19
C TYR A 186 -0.89 6.96 9.76
N ILE A 187 0.00 6.75 8.78
CA ILE A 187 -0.35 6.64 7.36
C ILE A 187 -1.30 5.46 7.15
N LEU A 188 -0.99 4.30 7.72
CA LEU A 188 -1.83 3.09 7.63
C LEU A 188 -3.22 3.33 8.24
N LYS A 189 -3.30 4.02 9.38
CA LYS A 189 -4.58 4.39 10.00
C LYS A 189 -5.40 5.30 9.09
N LYS A 190 -4.78 6.36 8.53
CA LYS A 190 -5.45 7.27 7.59
C LYS A 190 -5.94 6.54 6.34
N PHE A 191 -5.10 5.69 5.76
CA PHE A 191 -5.46 4.87 4.62
C PHE A 191 -6.65 3.96 4.94
N SER A 192 -6.62 3.26 6.07
CA SER A 192 -7.71 2.37 6.49
C SER A 192 -9.04 3.12 6.71
N LEU A 193 -9.00 4.31 7.30
CA LEU A 193 -10.19 5.15 7.49
C LEU A 193 -10.77 5.61 6.14
N ARG A 194 -9.91 6.09 5.23
CA ARG A 194 -10.31 6.48 3.88
C ARG A 194 -10.92 5.30 3.11
N TYR A 195 -10.24 4.17 3.11
CA TYR A 195 -10.70 2.94 2.44
C TYR A 195 -12.07 2.49 2.97
N ALA A 196 -12.27 2.51 4.29
CA ALA A 196 -13.56 2.15 4.89
C ALA A 196 -14.70 3.13 4.50
N GLU A 197 -14.39 4.43 4.37
CA GLU A 197 -15.34 5.42 3.89
C GLU A 197 -15.67 5.25 2.39
N GLU A 198 -14.66 4.96 1.58
CA GLU A 198 -14.82 4.68 0.15
C GLU A 198 -15.66 3.43 -0.08
N GLU A 199 -15.36 2.32 0.61
CA GLU A 199 -16.11 1.06 0.48
C GLU A 199 -17.59 1.24 0.85
N LYS A 200 -17.89 2.11 1.83
CA LYS A 200 -19.28 2.44 2.20
C LYS A 200 -20.01 3.23 1.11
N ASN A 201 -19.30 4.07 0.36
CA ASN A 201 -19.86 4.92 -0.70
C ASN A 201 -19.75 4.27 -2.08
N LYS A 202 -19.13 3.10 -2.17
CA LYS A 202 -18.93 2.35 -3.40
C LYS A 202 -20.26 1.96 -4.03
N ILE A 203 -20.39 2.23 -5.32
CA ILE A 203 -21.53 1.82 -6.12
C ILE A 203 -20.99 0.95 -7.24
N ILE A 204 -21.42 -0.31 -7.27
CA ILE A 204 -21.05 -1.28 -8.30
C ILE A 204 -22.31 -1.67 -9.07
N VAL A 205 -22.22 -1.67 -10.38
CA VAL A 205 -23.28 -2.19 -11.26
C VAL A 205 -23.39 -3.70 -11.07
N LYS A 206 -24.62 -4.20 -10.92
CA LYS A 206 -24.88 -5.65 -10.92
C LYS A 206 -25.00 -6.15 -12.35
N PRO A 207 -24.11 -7.03 -12.82
CA PRO A 207 -24.19 -7.55 -14.18
C PRO A 207 -25.50 -8.29 -14.42
N LYS A 208 -26.01 -8.18 -15.66
CA LYS A 208 -27.19 -8.93 -16.09
C LYS A 208 -26.77 -10.34 -16.51
N ASP A 209 -27.51 -11.37 -16.06
CA ASP A 209 -27.37 -12.71 -16.63
C ASP A 209 -27.79 -12.71 -18.11
N ARG A 210 -26.82 -13.03 -18.97
CA ARG A 210 -26.98 -13.09 -20.43
C ARG A 210 -26.78 -14.50 -20.98
N LYS A 211 -26.32 -15.46 -20.17
CA LYS A 211 -25.89 -16.77 -20.65
C LYS A 211 -26.83 -17.91 -20.28
N SER A 212 -27.53 -17.87 -19.15
CA SER A 212 -28.26 -19.06 -18.67
C SER A 212 -29.38 -19.51 -19.61
N HIS A 213 -30.02 -18.60 -20.34
CA HIS A 213 -31.06 -18.95 -21.32
C HIS A 213 -30.52 -19.47 -22.66
N LEU A 214 -29.20 -19.42 -22.88
CA LEU A 214 -28.53 -19.84 -24.12
C LEU A 214 -27.90 -21.24 -24.01
N GLN A 215 -27.97 -21.86 -22.83
CA GLN A 215 -27.24 -23.07 -22.53
C GLN A 215 -27.70 -24.27 -23.37
N THR A 216 -26.73 -25.04 -23.87
CA THR A 216 -26.92 -26.25 -24.66
C THR A 216 -25.81 -27.26 -24.40
N THR A 217 -25.99 -28.48 -24.89
CA THR A 217 -24.96 -29.54 -24.88
C THR A 217 -24.46 -29.90 -26.29
N SER A 218 -25.08 -29.32 -27.32
CA SER A 218 -24.76 -29.62 -28.71
C SER A 218 -23.58 -28.78 -29.20
N PRO A 219 -22.49 -29.39 -29.71
CA PRO A 219 -21.36 -28.65 -30.24
C PRO A 219 -21.74 -27.90 -31.53
N PRO A 220 -21.08 -26.75 -31.81
CA PRO A 220 -21.25 -26.02 -33.06
C PRO A 220 -20.78 -26.84 -34.27
N LYS A 221 -21.31 -26.48 -35.44
CA LYS A 221 -20.87 -27.05 -36.72
C LYS A 221 -19.82 -26.16 -37.38
N PHE A 222 -18.61 -26.68 -37.48
CA PHE A 222 -17.47 -26.00 -38.09
C PHE A 222 -17.31 -26.33 -39.57
N HIS A 223 -16.73 -25.41 -40.34
CA HIS A 223 -16.19 -25.68 -41.67
C HIS A 223 -14.94 -26.57 -41.58
N TYR A 224 -14.14 -26.37 -40.53
CA TYR A 224 -12.88 -27.08 -40.27
C TYR A 224 -12.88 -27.81 -38.92
N PRO A 225 -13.71 -28.87 -38.76
CA PRO A 225 -13.90 -29.52 -37.46
C PRO A 225 -12.63 -30.17 -36.89
N GLU A 226 -11.73 -30.66 -37.75
CA GLU A 226 -10.45 -31.23 -37.30
C GLU A 226 -9.55 -30.16 -36.70
N GLN A 227 -9.39 -29.03 -37.40
CA GLN A 227 -8.52 -27.93 -37.00
C GLN A 227 -9.07 -27.17 -35.80
N MET A 228 -10.39 -26.93 -35.73
CA MET A 228 -11.01 -26.38 -34.52
C MET A 228 -10.80 -27.32 -33.34
N GLY A 229 -10.79 -28.65 -33.57
CA GLY A 229 -10.43 -29.63 -32.56
C GLY A 229 -9.04 -29.45 -31.94
N TYR A 230 -8.10 -28.71 -32.57
CA TYR A 230 -6.82 -28.37 -31.94
C TYR A 230 -7.00 -27.39 -30.78
N LEU A 231 -7.90 -26.42 -30.92
CA LEU A 231 -8.15 -25.38 -29.90
C LEU A 231 -8.79 -25.99 -28.64
N TYR A 232 -9.67 -26.98 -28.80
CA TYR A 232 -10.38 -27.64 -27.69
C TYR A 232 -9.54 -28.69 -26.94
N LYS A 233 -8.38 -29.07 -27.45
CA LYS A 233 -7.58 -30.19 -26.91
C LYS A 233 -6.24 -29.76 -26.34
N ASN A 234 -5.80 -28.54 -26.63
CA ASN A 234 -4.48 -28.06 -26.27
C ASN A 234 -4.59 -26.91 -25.28
N THR A 235 -3.54 -26.76 -24.48
CA THR A 235 -3.25 -25.51 -23.77
C THR A 235 -2.53 -24.55 -24.70
N LEU A 236 -2.34 -23.31 -24.26
CA LEU A 236 -1.49 -22.36 -24.98
C LEU A 236 -0.07 -22.89 -25.22
N ASP A 237 0.49 -23.64 -24.27
CA ASP A 237 1.83 -24.24 -24.37
C ASP A 237 1.89 -25.54 -25.17
N SER A 238 0.79 -26.29 -25.23
CA SER A 238 0.80 -27.62 -25.86
C SER A 238 0.47 -27.60 -27.35
N ILE A 239 -0.12 -26.52 -27.87
CA ILE A 239 -0.42 -26.42 -29.30
C ILE A 239 0.86 -26.31 -30.13
N SER A 240 1.03 -27.22 -31.08
CA SER A 240 2.26 -27.28 -31.87
C SER A 240 2.32 -26.21 -32.96
N GLU A 241 3.53 -25.80 -33.33
CA GLU A 241 3.76 -24.87 -34.43
C GLU A 241 3.19 -25.39 -35.77
N ASN A 242 3.17 -26.70 -35.99
CA ASN A 242 2.54 -27.30 -37.17
C ASN A 242 1.02 -27.08 -37.17
N GLN A 243 0.35 -27.27 -36.03
CA GLN A 243 -1.09 -27.02 -35.92
C GLN A 243 -1.43 -25.53 -36.12
N LEU A 244 -0.62 -24.62 -35.56
CA LEU A 244 -0.76 -23.18 -35.79
C LEU A 244 -0.57 -22.82 -37.28
N ASN A 245 0.43 -23.41 -37.95
CA ASN A 245 0.68 -23.21 -39.37
C ASN A 245 -0.45 -23.75 -40.25
N GLU A 246 -1.05 -24.88 -39.89
CA GLU A 246 -2.21 -25.40 -40.61
C GLU A 246 -3.40 -24.44 -40.52
N LEU A 247 -3.68 -23.89 -39.33
CA LEU A 247 -4.77 -22.95 -39.11
C LEU A 247 -4.63 -21.69 -39.99
N ILE A 248 -3.47 -21.04 -40.00
CA ILE A 248 -3.27 -19.78 -40.75
C ILE A 248 -3.29 -19.96 -42.28
N ASN A 249 -3.16 -21.20 -42.77
CA ASN A 249 -3.22 -21.53 -44.20
C ASN A 249 -4.64 -21.89 -44.69
N LEU A 250 -5.63 -21.92 -43.80
CA LEU A 250 -7.03 -22.13 -44.16
C LEU A 250 -7.64 -20.93 -44.91
N ASP A 251 -8.81 -21.12 -45.50
CA ASP A 251 -9.58 -20.01 -46.06
C ASP A 251 -9.93 -19.02 -44.94
N HIS A 252 -9.42 -17.79 -45.05
CA HIS A 252 -9.51 -16.79 -44.00
C HIS A 252 -10.94 -16.54 -43.55
N LYS A 253 -11.88 -16.40 -44.49
CA LYS A 253 -13.28 -16.11 -44.17
C LYS A 253 -13.93 -17.23 -43.37
N LYS A 254 -13.79 -18.48 -43.83
CA LYS A 254 -14.34 -19.66 -43.13
C LYS A 254 -13.68 -19.90 -41.79
N LEU A 255 -12.38 -19.63 -41.67
CA LEU A 255 -11.67 -19.70 -40.39
C LEU A 255 -12.24 -18.69 -39.40
N VAL A 256 -12.40 -17.42 -39.79
CA VAL A 256 -13.01 -16.40 -38.94
C VAL A 256 -14.43 -16.78 -38.53
N GLU A 257 -15.25 -17.31 -39.46
CA GLU A 257 -16.59 -17.80 -39.15
C GLU A 257 -16.58 -18.94 -38.11
N ASP A 258 -15.60 -19.84 -38.16
CA ASP A 258 -15.45 -20.91 -37.18
C ASP A 258 -14.90 -20.39 -35.83
N LEU A 259 -13.91 -19.49 -35.82
CA LEU A 259 -13.39 -18.86 -34.59
C LEU A 259 -14.48 -18.07 -33.84
N ILE A 260 -15.36 -17.40 -34.58
CA ILE A 260 -16.54 -16.74 -34.00
C ILE A 260 -17.47 -17.78 -33.34
N LYS A 261 -17.70 -18.93 -33.97
CA LYS A 261 -18.49 -20.01 -33.35
C LYS A 261 -17.81 -20.59 -32.13
N VAL A 262 -16.48 -20.69 -32.11
CA VAL A 262 -15.71 -21.14 -30.94
C VAL A 262 -15.95 -20.21 -29.75
N LEU A 263 -15.91 -18.88 -29.95
CA LEU A 263 -16.22 -17.91 -28.90
C LEU A 263 -17.71 -17.89 -28.48
N TYR A 264 -18.65 -18.20 -29.38
CA TYR A 264 -20.04 -18.39 -28.96
C TYR A 264 -20.24 -19.72 -28.21
N ASP A 265 -19.46 -20.76 -28.51
CA ASP A 265 -19.54 -22.06 -27.82
C ASP A 265 -19.15 -21.93 -26.35
N SER A 266 -18.18 -21.06 -26.00
CA SER A 266 -17.83 -20.80 -24.60
C SER A 266 -19.00 -20.21 -23.81
N ILE A 267 -19.86 -19.40 -24.45
CA ILE A 267 -21.09 -18.88 -23.86
C ILE A 267 -22.19 -19.95 -23.84
N TYR A 268 -22.48 -20.57 -24.98
CA TYR A 268 -23.64 -21.46 -25.15
C TYR A 268 -23.47 -22.80 -24.47
N ARG A 269 -22.24 -23.24 -24.24
CA ARG A 269 -21.94 -24.50 -23.55
C ARG A 269 -21.20 -24.25 -22.24
N TYR A 270 -21.33 -23.06 -21.65
CA TYR A 270 -20.72 -22.71 -20.37
C TYR A 270 -21.03 -23.75 -19.30
N ASP A 271 -22.31 -24.03 -19.02
CA ASP A 271 -22.73 -25.01 -17.99
C ASP A 271 -22.17 -26.41 -18.28
N TYR A 272 -22.17 -26.81 -19.56
CA TYR A 272 -21.62 -28.09 -19.98
C TYR A 272 -20.13 -28.23 -19.64
N PHE A 273 -19.36 -27.15 -19.82
CA PHE A 273 -17.92 -27.15 -19.59
C PHE A 273 -17.60 -26.95 -18.12
N PHE A 274 -18.33 -26.06 -17.44
CA PHE A 274 -18.20 -25.79 -16.02
C PHE A 274 -18.35 -27.06 -15.17
N ASP A 275 -19.30 -27.94 -15.53
CA ASP A 275 -19.51 -29.21 -14.84
C ASP A 275 -18.48 -30.31 -15.18
N LYS A 276 -17.73 -30.18 -16.28
CA LYS A 276 -16.95 -31.28 -16.86
C LYS A 276 -15.46 -31.06 -16.94
N ILE A 277 -15.02 -29.81 -16.97
CA ILE A 277 -13.61 -29.48 -17.03
C ILE A 277 -13.06 -29.56 -15.61
N GLU A 278 -12.25 -30.57 -15.35
CA GLU A 278 -11.54 -30.75 -14.08
C GLU A 278 -10.13 -30.15 -14.11
N GLU A 279 -9.56 -29.90 -15.29
CA GLU A 279 -8.20 -29.35 -15.48
C GLU A 279 -8.23 -28.08 -16.36
N GLU A 280 -7.51 -27.03 -15.94
CA GLU A 280 -7.35 -25.76 -16.69
C GLU A 280 -6.93 -25.96 -18.16
N SER A 281 -6.19 -27.04 -18.41
CA SER A 281 -5.70 -27.41 -19.73
C SER A 281 -6.82 -27.63 -20.77
N GLN A 282 -8.05 -27.86 -20.33
CA GLN A 282 -9.21 -28.12 -21.18
C GLN A 282 -10.06 -26.86 -21.45
N ALA A 283 -9.72 -25.72 -20.84
CA ALA A 283 -10.49 -24.48 -20.91
C ALA A 283 -9.90 -23.40 -21.84
N CYS A 284 -8.76 -23.64 -22.49
CA CYS A 284 -8.03 -22.61 -23.26
C CYS A 284 -8.64 -22.25 -24.63
N PHE A 285 -9.65 -22.97 -25.13
CA PHE A 285 -10.16 -22.78 -26.50
C PHE A 285 -10.68 -21.36 -26.81
N PRO A 286 -11.30 -20.60 -25.88
CA PRO A 286 -11.69 -19.22 -26.15
C PRO A 286 -10.46 -18.32 -26.28
N ILE A 287 -9.42 -18.56 -25.45
CA ILE A 287 -8.17 -17.82 -25.50
C ILE A 287 -7.45 -18.08 -26.82
N HIS A 288 -7.36 -19.35 -27.26
CA HIS A 288 -6.82 -19.69 -28.58
C HIS A 288 -7.53 -18.94 -29.70
N ALA A 289 -8.86 -18.87 -29.65
CA ALA A 289 -9.64 -18.15 -30.66
C ALA A 289 -9.34 -16.65 -30.66
N ILE A 290 -9.22 -16.01 -29.49
CA ILE A 290 -8.82 -14.60 -29.36
C ILE A 290 -7.41 -14.37 -29.94
N CYS A 291 -6.43 -15.22 -29.61
CA CYS A 291 -5.07 -15.11 -30.12
C CYS A 291 -5.00 -15.21 -31.66
N ILE A 292 -5.77 -16.13 -32.25
CA ILE A 292 -5.82 -16.27 -33.71
C ILE A 292 -6.55 -15.07 -34.33
N LEU A 293 -7.65 -14.61 -33.75
CA LEU A 293 -8.35 -13.40 -34.21
C LEU A 293 -7.49 -12.14 -34.09
N LEU A 294 -6.64 -12.04 -33.06
CA LEU A 294 -5.67 -10.97 -32.89
C LEU A 294 -4.62 -10.96 -34.01
N PHE A 295 -4.17 -12.14 -34.44
CA PHE A 295 -3.31 -12.25 -35.60
C PHE A 295 -4.01 -11.84 -36.91
N LEU A 296 -5.25 -12.30 -37.10
CA LEU A 296 -6.02 -12.08 -38.34
C LEU A 296 -6.57 -10.65 -38.47
N LYS A 297 -6.86 -9.98 -37.34
CA LYS A 297 -7.39 -8.61 -37.26
C LYS A 297 -8.66 -8.40 -38.09
N ASP A 298 -9.52 -9.43 -38.16
CA ASP A 298 -10.76 -9.38 -38.95
C ASP A 298 -11.87 -8.62 -38.20
N ASN A 299 -12.36 -7.54 -38.80
CA ASN A 299 -13.37 -6.65 -38.23
C ASN A 299 -14.72 -7.33 -37.94
N ASN A 300 -15.04 -8.46 -38.57
CA ASN A 300 -16.29 -9.19 -38.35
C ASN A 300 -16.34 -9.86 -36.97
N SER A 301 -15.19 -10.03 -36.32
CA SER A 301 -15.09 -10.61 -34.98
C SER A 301 -15.50 -9.67 -33.86
N LEU A 302 -15.61 -8.36 -34.11
CA LEU A 302 -15.88 -7.38 -33.04
C LEU A 302 -17.13 -7.71 -32.24
N ASN A 303 -18.22 -8.10 -32.90
CA ASN A 303 -19.47 -8.36 -32.20
C ASN A 303 -19.34 -9.51 -31.19
N VAL A 304 -18.65 -10.61 -31.52
CA VAL A 304 -18.51 -11.73 -30.58
C VAL A 304 -17.58 -11.37 -29.42
N VAL A 305 -16.53 -10.58 -29.67
CA VAL A 305 -15.64 -10.06 -28.60
C VAL A 305 -16.43 -9.17 -27.64
N LEU A 306 -17.32 -8.32 -28.15
CA LEU A 306 -18.22 -7.54 -27.30
C LEU A 306 -19.16 -8.46 -26.52
N GLU A 307 -19.73 -9.51 -27.13
CA GLU A 307 -20.57 -10.47 -26.39
C GLU A 307 -19.81 -11.23 -25.29
N ILE A 308 -18.51 -11.52 -25.47
CA ILE A 308 -17.65 -12.04 -24.39
C ILE A 308 -17.60 -11.05 -23.23
N LEU A 309 -17.30 -9.77 -23.49
CA LEU A 309 -17.19 -8.74 -22.46
C LEU A 309 -18.53 -8.42 -21.75
N LYS A 310 -19.67 -8.79 -22.35
CA LYS A 310 -20.99 -8.65 -21.71
C LYS A 310 -21.27 -9.70 -20.65
N GLN A 311 -20.52 -10.80 -20.62
CA GLN A 311 -20.75 -11.85 -19.64
C GLN A 311 -20.36 -11.40 -18.22
N ASP A 312 -20.84 -12.14 -17.23
CA ASP A 312 -20.58 -11.88 -15.81
C ASP A 312 -19.18 -12.37 -15.37
N ASP A 313 -18.83 -12.05 -14.13
CA ASP A 313 -17.52 -12.32 -13.54
C ASP A 313 -17.22 -13.83 -13.48
N ASP A 314 -18.20 -14.67 -13.09
CA ASP A 314 -18.04 -16.13 -13.06
C ASP A 314 -17.59 -16.69 -14.42
N TYR A 315 -18.17 -16.18 -15.51
CA TYR A 315 -17.80 -16.59 -16.85
C TYR A 315 -16.39 -16.13 -17.22
N ILE A 316 -16.03 -14.89 -16.89
CA ILE A 316 -14.72 -14.33 -17.23
C ILE A 316 -13.62 -15.05 -16.46
N GLU A 317 -13.80 -15.22 -15.15
CA GLU A 317 -12.86 -15.92 -14.28
C GLU A 317 -12.62 -17.36 -14.76
N PHE A 318 -13.70 -18.08 -15.10
CA PHE A 318 -13.60 -19.46 -15.58
C PHE A 318 -12.79 -19.62 -16.87
N TRP A 319 -12.95 -18.71 -17.84
CA TRP A 319 -12.34 -18.86 -19.16
C TRP A 319 -11.01 -18.12 -19.35
N PHE A 320 -10.83 -17.00 -18.64
CA PHE A 320 -9.74 -16.06 -18.90
C PHE A 320 -8.97 -15.67 -17.64
N GLY A 321 -9.54 -15.90 -16.45
CA GLY A 321 -9.01 -15.39 -15.19
C GLY A 321 -8.73 -13.88 -15.26
N TYR A 322 -7.64 -13.47 -14.63
CA TYR A 322 -7.15 -12.08 -14.62
C TYR A 322 -6.50 -11.64 -15.94
N SER A 323 -6.29 -12.55 -16.89
CA SER A 323 -5.51 -12.30 -18.11
C SER A 323 -6.34 -11.79 -19.30
N LEU A 324 -7.68 -11.67 -19.16
CA LEU A 324 -8.57 -11.25 -20.25
C LEU A 324 -8.12 -9.96 -20.94
N SER A 325 -7.72 -8.95 -20.16
CA SER A 325 -7.30 -7.64 -20.67
C SER A 325 -6.10 -7.77 -21.60
N GLU A 326 -5.14 -8.63 -21.27
CA GLU A 326 -3.93 -8.84 -22.06
C GLU A 326 -4.22 -9.31 -23.49
N TYR A 327 -5.24 -10.16 -23.65
CA TYR A 327 -5.65 -10.67 -24.96
C TYR A 327 -6.57 -9.71 -25.70
N VAL A 328 -7.53 -9.11 -24.98
CA VAL A 328 -8.67 -8.42 -25.58
C VAL A 328 -8.36 -6.97 -25.92
N VAL A 329 -7.58 -6.25 -25.11
CA VAL A 329 -7.19 -4.85 -25.38
C VAL A 329 -6.51 -4.70 -26.76
N PRO A 330 -5.46 -5.47 -27.12
CA PRO A 330 -4.82 -5.35 -28.42
C PRO A 330 -5.74 -5.79 -29.57
N LEU A 331 -6.60 -6.80 -29.34
CA LEU A 331 -7.57 -7.25 -30.35
C LEU A 331 -8.58 -6.14 -30.66
N LEU A 332 -9.23 -5.58 -29.62
CA LEU A 332 -10.18 -4.48 -29.74
C LEU A 332 -9.57 -3.25 -30.41
N TYR A 333 -8.30 -2.95 -30.14
CA TYR A 333 -7.62 -1.83 -30.77
C TYR A 333 -7.58 -2.01 -32.30
N HIS A 334 -7.20 -3.20 -32.76
CA HIS A 334 -7.08 -3.48 -34.20
C HIS A 334 -8.43 -3.56 -34.92
N ILE A 335 -9.42 -4.25 -34.33
CA ILE A 335 -10.72 -4.50 -34.99
C ILE A 335 -11.77 -3.40 -34.73
N GLY A 336 -11.55 -2.59 -33.69
CA GLY A 336 -12.45 -1.55 -33.22
C GLY A 336 -12.16 -0.16 -33.78
N LYS A 337 -10.92 0.13 -34.22
CA LYS A 337 -10.53 1.46 -34.75
C LYS A 337 -11.41 1.99 -35.88
N ASN A 338 -11.99 1.09 -36.70
CA ASN A 338 -12.89 1.41 -37.82
C ASN A 338 -14.38 1.27 -37.47
N GLN A 339 -14.73 1.00 -36.21
CA GLN A 339 -16.09 0.71 -35.75
C GLN A 339 -16.37 1.37 -34.38
N LYS A 340 -15.86 2.59 -34.19
CA LYS A 340 -15.91 3.32 -32.90
C LYS A 340 -17.32 3.47 -32.34
N GLU A 341 -18.32 3.59 -33.21
CA GLU A 341 -19.71 3.75 -32.80
C GLU A 341 -20.21 2.53 -32.01
N LYS A 342 -19.74 1.31 -32.35
CA LYS A 342 -20.07 0.09 -31.62
C LYS A 342 -19.39 0.04 -30.25
N LEU A 343 -18.15 0.53 -30.16
CA LEU A 343 -17.42 0.62 -28.89
C LEU A 343 -18.12 1.61 -27.94
N ILE A 344 -18.49 2.79 -28.44
CA ILE A 344 -19.25 3.78 -27.69
C ILE A 344 -20.62 3.22 -27.27
N ALA A 345 -21.31 2.48 -28.15
CA ALA A 345 -22.59 1.86 -27.81
C ALA A 345 -22.45 0.86 -26.67
N PHE A 346 -21.36 0.07 -26.65
CA PHE A 346 -21.06 -0.85 -25.56
C PHE A 346 -20.79 -0.11 -24.24
N ILE A 347 -20.00 0.98 -24.26
CA ILE A 347 -19.74 1.79 -23.05
C ILE A 347 -21.06 2.37 -22.51
N LYS A 348 -22.03 2.65 -23.37
CA LYS A 348 -23.35 3.16 -22.97
C LYS A 348 -24.35 2.05 -22.60
N GLU A 349 -23.97 0.77 -22.71
CA GLU A 349 -24.85 -0.35 -22.38
C GLU A 349 -24.98 -0.52 -20.86
N GLU A 350 -26.21 -0.78 -20.41
CA GLU A 350 -26.54 -1.00 -19.00
C GLU A 350 -26.16 -2.42 -18.52
N TYR A 351 -25.86 -2.54 -17.24
CA TYR A 351 -25.61 -3.80 -16.53
C TYR A 351 -24.42 -4.60 -17.09
N ILE A 352 -23.36 -3.87 -17.50
CA ILE A 352 -22.05 -4.43 -17.84
C ILE A 352 -21.14 -4.30 -16.63
N PHE A 353 -20.40 -5.36 -16.34
CA PHE A 353 -19.44 -5.38 -15.23
C PHE A 353 -18.31 -4.36 -15.43
N CYS A 354 -17.90 -3.69 -14.35
CA CYS A 354 -16.96 -2.56 -14.40
C CYS A 354 -15.62 -2.92 -15.03
N TYR A 355 -15.00 -4.03 -14.65
CA TYR A 355 -13.70 -4.46 -15.19
C TYR A 355 -13.79 -4.80 -16.68
N ASN A 356 -14.82 -5.52 -17.12
CA ASN A 356 -15.03 -5.81 -18.54
C ASN A 356 -15.24 -4.54 -19.35
N LYS A 357 -15.92 -3.55 -18.76
CA LYS A 357 -16.13 -2.24 -19.38
C LYS A 357 -14.82 -1.44 -19.48
N SER A 358 -13.96 -1.55 -18.46
CA SER A 358 -12.66 -0.88 -18.43
C SER A 358 -11.69 -1.40 -19.50
N ILE A 359 -11.70 -2.70 -19.79
CA ILE A 359 -10.90 -3.31 -20.89
C ILE A 359 -11.21 -2.62 -22.22
N LEU A 360 -12.48 -2.34 -22.47
CA LEU A 360 -12.89 -1.66 -23.70
C LEU A 360 -12.53 -0.18 -23.69
N THR A 361 -12.66 0.53 -22.56
CA THR A 361 -12.25 1.95 -22.49
C THR A 361 -10.76 2.14 -22.63
N GLU A 362 -9.95 1.26 -22.05
CA GLU A 362 -8.49 1.25 -22.21
C GLU A 362 -8.12 1.14 -23.71
N SER A 363 -8.72 0.17 -24.40
CA SER A 363 -8.54 0.00 -25.84
C SER A 363 -9.03 1.20 -26.65
N PHE A 364 -10.18 1.78 -26.27
CA PHE A 364 -10.77 2.94 -26.94
C PHE A 364 -9.90 4.20 -26.80
N ILE A 365 -9.29 4.42 -25.63
CA ILE A 365 -8.36 5.52 -25.40
C ILE A 365 -7.11 5.35 -26.27
N LYS A 366 -6.58 4.13 -26.40
CA LYS A 366 -5.46 3.85 -27.31
C LYS A 366 -5.82 4.13 -28.78
N ILE A 367 -7.05 3.85 -29.20
CA ILE A 367 -7.55 4.24 -30.54
C ILE A 367 -7.59 5.78 -30.66
N CYS A 368 -8.16 6.48 -29.68
CA CYS A 368 -8.25 7.94 -29.67
C CYS A 368 -6.87 8.62 -29.66
N ALA A 369 -5.90 8.01 -28.97
CA ALA A 369 -4.51 8.44 -28.94
C ALA A 369 -3.85 8.42 -30.31
N PHE A 370 -4.04 7.32 -31.03
CA PHE A 370 -3.51 7.16 -32.38
C PHE A 370 -4.15 8.16 -33.35
N ASP A 371 -5.46 8.37 -33.24
CA ASP A 371 -6.20 9.29 -34.10
C ASP A 371 -6.04 10.77 -33.70
N LYS A 372 -5.46 11.04 -32.52
CA LYS A 372 -5.28 12.39 -31.94
C LYS A 372 -6.60 13.16 -31.78
N THR A 373 -7.65 12.49 -31.29
CA THR A 373 -8.98 13.09 -31.11
C THR A 373 -9.52 12.86 -29.70
N LEU A 374 -10.12 13.88 -29.07
CA LEU A 374 -10.74 13.80 -27.73
C LEU A 374 -12.27 13.79 -27.74
N GLU A 375 -12.91 14.12 -28.87
CA GLU A 375 -14.35 14.39 -28.96
C GLU A 375 -15.22 13.25 -28.38
N ASN A 376 -14.89 12.00 -28.69
CA ASN A 376 -15.64 10.85 -28.17
C ASN A 376 -15.44 10.59 -26.67
N LEU A 377 -14.36 11.07 -26.07
CA LEU A 377 -14.06 10.86 -24.64
C LEU A 377 -14.88 11.81 -23.77
N GLU A 378 -15.04 13.07 -24.19
CA GLU A 378 -15.93 14.02 -23.50
C GLU A 378 -17.39 13.54 -23.51
N ASP A 379 -17.87 13.03 -24.65
CA ASP A 379 -19.21 12.45 -24.79
C ASP A 379 -19.48 11.27 -23.84
N ILE A 380 -18.46 10.49 -23.50
CA ILE A 380 -18.56 9.40 -22.52
C ILE A 380 -18.70 9.99 -21.12
N LEU A 381 -17.88 10.99 -20.74
CA LEU A 381 -17.99 11.66 -19.44
C LEU A 381 -19.37 12.31 -19.27
N ASP A 382 -19.87 13.01 -20.29
CA ASP A 382 -21.20 13.62 -20.28
C ASP A 382 -22.32 12.60 -20.13
N PHE A 383 -22.19 11.45 -20.78
CA PHE A 383 -23.12 10.35 -20.61
C PHE A 383 -23.12 9.83 -19.17
N LEU A 384 -21.94 9.63 -18.56
CA LEU A 384 -21.82 9.13 -17.18
C LEU A 384 -22.39 10.14 -16.18
N ILE A 385 -22.09 11.44 -16.34
CA ILE A 385 -22.65 12.52 -15.52
C ILE A 385 -24.19 12.56 -15.63
N SER A 386 -24.72 12.48 -16.85
CA SER A 386 -26.16 12.51 -17.11
C SER A 386 -26.89 11.29 -16.53
N ASN A 387 -26.20 10.15 -16.40
CA ASN A 387 -26.72 8.89 -15.90
C ASN A 387 -26.30 8.56 -14.46
N LYS A 388 -25.88 9.57 -13.68
CA LYS A 388 -25.45 9.42 -12.27
C LYS A 388 -26.48 8.82 -11.30
N ASN A 389 -27.70 8.54 -11.73
CA ASN A 389 -28.75 7.89 -10.94
C ASN A 389 -29.24 6.58 -11.57
N ASN A 390 -28.67 6.16 -12.69
CA ASN A 390 -29.07 4.93 -13.39
C ASN A 390 -28.32 3.73 -12.79
N PRO A 391 -29.01 2.76 -12.16
CA PRO A 391 -28.36 1.62 -11.50
C PRO A 391 -27.69 0.63 -12.47
N GLY A 392 -27.97 0.73 -13.77
CA GLY A 392 -27.28 -0.06 -14.80
C GLY A 392 -26.04 0.63 -15.37
N ILE A 393 -25.81 1.92 -15.07
CA ILE A 393 -24.69 2.71 -15.62
C ILE A 393 -23.74 3.20 -14.53
N LEU A 394 -24.27 3.72 -13.42
CA LEU A 394 -23.47 4.30 -12.35
C LEU A 394 -22.65 3.21 -11.66
N ASP A 395 -21.35 3.26 -11.91
CA ASP A 395 -20.37 2.44 -11.23
C ASP A 395 -19.16 3.32 -10.87
N THR A 396 -18.91 3.48 -9.58
CA THR A 396 -17.85 4.36 -9.09
C THR A 396 -16.47 3.80 -9.41
N GLU A 397 -16.31 2.46 -9.43
CA GLU A 397 -15.03 1.83 -9.79
C GLU A 397 -14.74 2.03 -11.28
N PHE A 398 -15.71 1.76 -12.15
CA PHE A 398 -15.56 2.01 -13.58
C PHE A 398 -15.21 3.47 -13.86
N ASN A 399 -15.90 4.43 -13.22
CA ASN A 399 -15.59 5.85 -13.40
C ASN A 399 -14.17 6.18 -12.93
N GLY A 400 -13.71 5.56 -11.83
CA GLY A 400 -12.33 5.69 -11.36
C GLY A 400 -11.32 5.12 -12.35
N LEU A 401 -11.55 3.90 -12.87
CA LEU A 401 -10.69 3.26 -13.87
C LEU A 401 -10.60 4.09 -15.14
N PHE A 402 -11.74 4.57 -15.64
CA PHE A 402 -11.76 5.41 -16.84
C PHE A 402 -11.02 6.74 -16.63
N ILE A 403 -11.15 7.37 -15.46
CA ILE A 403 -10.37 8.57 -15.12
C ILE A 403 -8.87 8.26 -15.01
N ALA A 404 -8.48 7.10 -14.49
CA ALA A 404 -7.08 6.66 -14.46
C ALA A 404 -6.52 6.49 -15.89
N ASP A 405 -7.27 5.88 -16.80
CA ASP A 405 -6.86 5.77 -18.21
C ASP A 405 -6.74 7.15 -18.87
N LEU A 406 -7.64 8.09 -18.56
CA LEU A 406 -7.56 9.47 -19.05
C LEU A 406 -6.38 10.24 -18.46
N MET A 407 -6.00 9.92 -17.22
CA MET A 407 -4.81 10.45 -16.56
C MET A 407 -3.54 9.99 -17.27
N ASP A 408 -3.40 8.69 -17.53
CA ASP A 408 -2.29 8.11 -18.29
C ASP A 408 -2.25 8.61 -19.73
N TYR A 409 -3.39 8.99 -20.30
CA TYR A 409 -3.47 9.61 -21.62
C TYR A 409 -3.03 11.09 -21.62
N GLY A 410 -3.06 11.77 -20.47
CA GLY A 410 -2.82 13.21 -20.38
C GLY A 410 -3.99 14.05 -20.92
N ALA A 411 -5.25 13.63 -20.67
CA ALA A 411 -6.47 14.31 -21.15
C ALA A 411 -6.79 15.62 -20.41
N ILE A 412 -5.85 16.58 -20.38
CA ILE A 412 -5.93 17.82 -19.58
C ILE A 412 -7.21 18.62 -19.87
N ASP A 413 -7.66 18.65 -21.13
CA ASP A 413 -8.87 19.37 -21.54
C ASP A 413 -10.16 18.84 -20.88
N LEU A 414 -10.15 17.60 -20.38
CA LEU A 414 -11.30 16.96 -19.72
C LEU A 414 -11.35 17.21 -18.20
N LEU A 415 -10.34 17.87 -17.62
CA LEU A 415 -10.29 18.20 -16.18
C LEU A 415 -11.55 18.91 -15.64
N PRO A 416 -12.21 19.84 -16.36
CA PRO A 416 -13.44 20.46 -15.89
C PRO A 416 -14.58 19.46 -15.67
N LYS A 417 -14.74 18.50 -16.58
CA LYS A 417 -15.77 17.44 -16.50
C LYS A 417 -15.44 16.44 -15.40
N ILE A 418 -14.17 16.05 -15.29
CA ILE A 418 -13.69 15.18 -14.20
C ILE A 418 -13.97 15.84 -12.85
N LYS A 419 -13.68 17.14 -12.69
CA LYS A 419 -13.99 17.89 -11.47
C LYS A 419 -15.49 17.86 -11.12
N GLU A 420 -16.36 17.94 -12.12
CA GLU A 420 -17.80 17.80 -11.92
C GLU A 420 -18.16 16.40 -11.39
N MET A 421 -17.57 15.33 -11.93
CA MET A 421 -17.79 13.97 -11.44
C MET A 421 -17.37 13.80 -9.96
N TYR A 422 -16.24 14.38 -9.55
CA TYR A 422 -15.84 14.41 -8.14
C TYR A 422 -16.84 15.18 -7.26
N ALA A 423 -17.31 16.35 -7.72
CA ALA A 423 -18.33 17.13 -7.01
C ALA A 423 -19.66 16.37 -6.85
N LEU A 424 -19.98 15.51 -7.83
CA LEU A 424 -21.15 14.64 -7.82
C LEU A 424 -20.96 13.36 -6.98
N LYS A 425 -19.74 13.09 -6.47
CA LYS A 425 -19.38 11.87 -5.72
C LYS A 425 -19.67 10.59 -6.50
N ILE A 426 -19.39 10.59 -7.79
CA ILE A 426 -19.57 9.43 -8.68
C ILE A 426 -18.24 8.81 -9.11
N VAL A 427 -17.14 9.10 -8.42
CA VAL A 427 -15.79 8.61 -8.74
C VAL A 427 -15.29 7.76 -7.57
N GLY A 428 -14.74 6.58 -7.87
CA GLY A 428 -14.02 5.75 -6.91
C GLY A 428 -12.61 6.30 -6.68
N GLU A 429 -12.44 7.13 -5.65
CA GLU A 429 -11.15 7.74 -5.30
C GLU A 429 -10.09 6.68 -4.92
N GLY A 430 -10.50 5.52 -4.41
CA GLY A 430 -9.60 4.40 -4.13
C GLY A 430 -8.94 3.80 -5.37
N VAL A 431 -9.49 4.06 -6.56
CA VAL A 431 -8.95 3.61 -7.85
C VAL A 431 -7.96 4.62 -8.42
N CYS A 432 -8.35 5.89 -8.50
CA CYS A 432 -7.60 6.92 -9.25
C CYS A 432 -7.00 8.04 -8.38
N GLY A 433 -7.19 7.98 -7.05
CA GLY A 433 -6.80 9.03 -6.12
C GLY A 433 -7.83 10.15 -6.00
N THR A 434 -7.43 11.25 -5.37
CA THR A 434 -8.26 12.46 -5.27
C THR A 434 -8.22 13.25 -6.57
N TYR A 435 -9.11 14.24 -6.73
CA TYR A 435 -9.07 15.15 -7.88
C TYR A 435 -7.71 15.85 -8.03
N ASP A 436 -7.05 16.21 -6.93
CA ASP A 436 -5.73 16.85 -6.99
C ASP A 436 -4.64 15.87 -7.42
N ASP A 437 -4.73 14.59 -7.03
CA ASP A 437 -3.84 13.52 -7.50
C ASP A 437 -4.02 13.30 -9.01
N VAL A 438 -5.27 13.15 -9.47
CA VAL A 438 -5.60 13.00 -10.91
C VAL A 438 -5.12 14.21 -11.71
N LYS A 439 -5.41 15.41 -11.21
CA LYS A 439 -5.00 16.65 -11.86
C LYS A 439 -3.48 16.71 -11.98
N LYS A 440 -2.75 16.33 -10.94
CA LYS A 440 -1.28 16.30 -10.97
C LYS A 440 -0.78 15.25 -11.98
N GLY A 441 -1.28 14.03 -11.91
CA GLY A 441 -0.87 12.93 -12.80
C GLY A 441 -1.13 13.21 -14.28
N MET A 442 -2.19 13.97 -14.61
CA MET A 442 -2.47 14.39 -16.00
C MET A 442 -1.40 15.32 -16.61
N TYR A 443 -0.60 16.00 -15.80
CA TYR A 443 0.51 16.83 -16.29
C TYR A 443 1.85 16.08 -16.31
N ASP A 444 1.90 14.89 -15.72
CA ASP A 444 3.07 14.03 -15.80
C ASP A 444 3.09 13.38 -17.19
N GLU A 445 4.27 13.28 -17.82
CA GLU A 445 4.41 12.67 -19.16
C GLU A 445 4.43 11.14 -19.06
N PHE A 446 3.27 10.54 -18.82
CA PHE A 446 3.05 9.12 -19.02
C PHE A 446 2.58 8.95 -20.48
N GLY A 447 3.44 8.45 -21.37
CA GLY A 447 2.99 8.15 -22.73
C GLY A 447 2.00 6.98 -22.71
N VAL A 448 1.00 6.98 -23.60
CA VAL A 448 0.14 5.80 -23.78
C VAL A 448 1.00 4.63 -24.23
N ASN A 449 0.98 3.54 -23.46
CA ASN A 449 1.70 2.32 -23.83
C ASN A 449 1.28 1.86 -25.24
N PRO A 450 2.22 1.70 -26.18
CA PRO A 450 1.90 1.32 -27.54
C PRO A 450 1.22 -0.05 -27.55
N VAL A 451 0.26 -0.22 -28.45
CA VAL A 451 -0.31 -1.55 -28.70
C VAL A 451 0.68 -2.35 -29.54
N GLU A 452 1.06 -3.52 -29.03
CA GLU A 452 1.99 -4.41 -29.71
C GLU A 452 1.41 -4.88 -31.05
N ASP A 453 2.21 -4.79 -32.11
CA ASP A 453 1.84 -5.28 -33.43
C ASP A 453 2.58 -6.61 -33.71
N PHE A 454 1.83 -7.71 -33.62
CA PHE A 454 2.38 -9.05 -33.80
C PHE A 454 2.51 -9.41 -35.28
N ASN A 455 3.70 -9.85 -35.69
CA ASN A 455 3.99 -10.23 -37.07
C ASN A 455 3.71 -11.70 -37.37
N THR A 456 3.73 -12.56 -36.34
CA THR A 456 3.42 -13.99 -36.47
C THR A 456 2.51 -14.47 -35.35
N LEU A 457 1.69 -15.48 -35.63
CA LEU A 457 0.85 -16.12 -34.62
C LEU A 457 1.69 -16.69 -33.46
N LYS A 458 2.90 -17.20 -33.75
CA LYS A 458 3.82 -17.71 -32.74
C LYS A 458 4.29 -16.64 -31.73
N GLN A 459 4.46 -15.39 -32.17
CA GLN A 459 4.81 -14.29 -31.26
C GLN A 459 3.71 -14.06 -30.22
N ILE A 460 2.44 -14.09 -30.66
CA ILE A 460 1.29 -13.93 -29.76
C ILE A 460 1.30 -15.01 -28.68
N TYR A 461 1.47 -16.28 -29.07
CA TYR A 461 1.48 -17.39 -28.12
C TYR A 461 2.64 -17.29 -27.13
N ASN A 462 3.85 -17.00 -27.59
CA ASN A 462 5.00 -16.82 -26.70
C ASN A 462 4.77 -15.68 -25.69
N THR A 463 4.21 -14.55 -26.12
CA THR A 463 4.00 -13.40 -25.23
C THR A 463 3.11 -13.76 -24.04
N PHE A 464 2.11 -14.61 -24.24
CA PHE A 464 1.13 -14.92 -23.22
C PHE A 464 1.44 -16.15 -22.37
N THR A 465 2.44 -16.95 -22.72
CA THR A 465 2.85 -18.11 -21.90
C THR A 465 3.99 -17.78 -20.93
N TYR A 466 4.87 -16.83 -21.25
CA TYR A 466 6.05 -16.51 -20.42
C TYR A 466 5.80 -15.61 -19.20
N LYS A 467 4.63 -14.98 -19.05
CA LYS A 467 4.39 -14.00 -17.98
C LYS A 467 3.95 -14.60 -16.62
N GLU A 468 3.39 -15.81 -16.59
CA GLU A 468 2.85 -16.41 -15.35
C GLU A 468 3.91 -16.77 -14.29
N GLU A 469 5.20 -16.92 -14.65
CA GLU A 469 6.23 -17.37 -13.70
C GLU A 469 6.70 -16.29 -12.69
N PHE A 470 6.39 -15.01 -12.88
CA PHE A 470 7.04 -13.90 -12.13
C PHE A 470 6.35 -13.48 -10.81
N GLU A 471 5.07 -13.78 -10.59
CA GLU A 471 4.27 -13.19 -9.48
C GLU A 471 4.43 -13.84 -8.09
N ASN A 472 5.09 -14.99 -7.97
CA ASN A 472 5.01 -15.84 -6.76
C ASN A 472 6.04 -15.60 -5.62
N ASN A 473 6.73 -14.44 -5.52
CA ASN A 473 7.83 -14.27 -4.54
C ASN A 473 7.90 -12.92 -3.77
N LEU A 474 7.17 -12.75 -2.66
CA LEU A 474 7.40 -11.64 -1.69
C LEU A 474 7.38 -12.11 -0.20
N PRO A 475 8.36 -11.73 0.68
CA PRO A 475 8.45 -12.25 2.05
C PRO A 475 7.86 -11.36 3.17
N GLU A 476 7.24 -12.01 4.17
CA GLU A 476 6.66 -11.47 5.41
C GLU A 476 7.70 -11.26 6.53
N GLU A 477 8.07 -10.03 6.89
CA GLU A 477 8.80 -9.84 8.16
C GLU A 477 8.67 -8.41 8.75
N TYR A 478 7.56 -8.09 9.44
CA TYR A 478 7.45 -6.76 10.09
C TYR A 478 6.49 -6.69 11.29
N TYR A 479 6.81 -7.29 12.45
CA TYR A 479 6.17 -6.92 13.73
C TYR A 479 7.11 -7.07 14.95
N ARG A 480 7.56 -5.95 15.55
CA ARG A 480 8.10 -5.93 16.93
C ARG A 480 7.68 -4.67 17.71
N TYR A 481 7.10 -4.88 18.89
CA TYR A 481 6.60 -3.87 19.82
C TYR A 481 7.71 -3.11 20.57
N SER A 482 7.41 -1.88 21.01
CA SER A 482 8.33 -0.95 21.67
C SER A 482 8.58 -1.20 23.17
N GLU A 483 9.85 -1.18 23.58
CA GLU A 483 10.31 -1.27 24.98
C GLU A 483 10.45 0.11 25.69
N PRO A 484 10.34 0.16 27.03
CA PRO A 484 10.50 1.38 27.83
C PRO A 484 11.94 1.95 27.80
N ILE A 485 12.07 3.28 27.93
CA ILE A 485 13.34 4.00 27.77
C ILE A 485 14.27 3.76 28.96
N ILE A 486 15.43 3.16 28.70
CA ILE A 486 16.55 3.05 29.63
C ILE A 486 17.72 3.86 29.06
N SER A 487 18.32 4.75 29.85
CA SER A 487 19.47 5.56 29.41
C SER A 487 20.59 4.69 28.83
N ALA A 488 21.19 5.11 27.71
CA ALA A 488 22.23 4.33 27.05
C ALA A 488 23.45 4.05 27.96
N LYS A 489 24.14 2.95 27.65
CA LYS A 489 25.25 2.38 28.43
C LYS A 489 26.43 3.37 28.53
N LYS A 490 26.91 3.63 29.75
CA LYS A 490 28.21 4.28 29.97
C LYS A 490 29.35 3.37 29.50
N ILE A 491 30.20 3.84 28.59
CA ILE A 491 31.48 3.19 28.30
C ILE A 491 32.36 3.25 29.56
N GLY A 492 32.69 2.09 30.13
CA GLY A 492 33.55 1.98 31.29
C GLY A 492 34.96 2.46 30.97
N ARG A 493 35.63 3.13 31.93
CA ARG A 493 37.02 3.65 31.75
C ARG A 493 38.03 2.59 31.29
N ASN A 494 37.77 1.32 31.57
CA ASN A 494 38.63 0.20 31.17
C ASN A 494 38.13 -0.58 29.93
N ASP A 495 36.97 -0.23 29.38
CA ASP A 495 36.39 -0.87 28.20
C ASP A 495 37.17 -0.48 26.94
N PRO A 496 37.11 -1.28 25.87
CA PRO A 496 37.64 -0.91 24.56
C PRO A 496 37.07 0.45 24.14
N CYS A 497 37.94 1.35 23.71
CA CYS A 497 37.54 2.67 23.27
C CYS A 497 36.72 2.56 21.97
N SER A 498 35.54 3.16 21.94
CA SER A 498 34.62 3.14 20.78
C SER A 498 35.18 3.80 19.52
N CYS A 499 36.24 4.60 19.61
CA CYS A 499 36.92 5.20 18.45
C CYS A 499 37.76 4.22 17.61
N GLY A 500 37.70 2.90 17.90
CA GLY A 500 38.41 1.89 17.12
C GLY A 500 39.92 1.79 17.38
N SER A 501 40.46 2.54 18.34
CA SER A 501 41.90 2.60 18.62
C SER A 501 42.50 1.33 19.25
N GLY A 502 41.66 0.35 19.62
CA GLY A 502 42.08 -0.86 20.34
C GLY A 502 42.56 -0.63 21.78
N LYS A 503 42.60 0.62 22.26
CA LYS A 503 43.03 0.98 23.62
C LYS A 503 41.84 1.01 24.58
N LYS A 504 42.11 0.90 25.89
CA LYS A 504 41.10 1.16 26.93
C LYS A 504 40.66 2.63 26.88
N HIS A 505 39.37 2.91 27.05
CA HIS A 505 38.77 4.24 26.94
C HIS A 505 39.54 5.33 27.71
N LYS A 506 40.04 5.01 28.92
CA LYS A 506 40.86 5.96 29.72
C LYS A 506 42.17 6.40 29.06
N LYS A 507 42.83 5.49 28.34
CA LYS A 507 44.13 5.71 27.69
C LYS A 507 44.01 6.29 26.28
N CYS A 508 42.79 6.52 25.80
CA CYS A 508 42.54 7.02 24.45
C CYS A 508 41.83 8.35 24.46
N CYS A 509 40.57 8.39 24.94
CA CYS A 509 39.74 9.60 24.88
C CYS A 509 39.75 10.42 26.17
N LEU A 510 40.23 9.87 27.30
CA LEU A 510 40.30 10.59 28.59
C LEU A 510 41.71 11.06 28.97
N ASN A 511 42.74 10.73 28.18
CA ASN A 511 44.16 11.11 28.36
C ASN A 511 44.65 11.14 29.83
N ASN A 512 44.30 10.12 30.62
CA ASN A 512 44.71 9.95 32.02
C ASN A 512 45.11 8.50 32.33
#